data_AF-A0A8B5XNB2-F1
#
_entry.id   AF-A0A8B5XNB2-F1
#
_cell.length_a   1.000
_cell.length_b   1.000
_cell.length_c   1.000
_cell.angle_alpha   90.00
_cell.angle_beta   90.00
_cell.angle_gamma   90.00
#
_symmetry.space_group_name_H-M   'P 1'
#
loop_
_entity.id
_entity.type
_entity.pdbx_description
1 polymer ?
#
loop_
_entity_poly.entity_id
_entity_poly.type
_entity_poly.pdbx_seq_one_letter_code
_entity_poly.pdbx_strand_id
1 'polypeptide(L)'
;MKDVSLFLLKKVFKSRLNWIVLLLFASVLGVTFYLNSQTANSVSLESRLESRIVDNGRAINENEAKLSQMSDTSSEEYQFAKNNLDLQKNLLTRKTEILTLLKEGRWKEAYYLQWQDEEKNYEFVSNDPTASSGLKMGVDRERKIYQALYPLNIKAHTLEFPTHGIDQIVWILEVIIPSLFVVAIIFMLTQLFAERYQNHLDTAHLYPVSKVTFAMSSLGVGVGYVTVLFIGICGFSFLVGSLISGFGQLDYPYPIYSLVNQEVTIG
;
A
#
# COMPACT_ATOMS: atom_id res chain seq x y z
N MET A 1 -0.26 4.65 -45.36
CA MET A 1 -0.28 4.16 -43.95
C MET A 1 0.43 5.16 -43.02
N LYS A 2 1.72 5.45 -43.22
CA LYS A 2 2.49 6.37 -42.35
C LYS A 2 1.83 7.75 -42.15
N ASP A 3 1.31 8.36 -43.21
CA ASP A 3 0.71 9.71 -43.11
C ASP A 3 -0.61 9.74 -42.32
N VAL A 4 -1.43 8.68 -42.45
CA VAL A 4 -2.69 8.54 -41.71
C VAL A 4 -2.40 8.29 -40.23
N SER A 5 -1.48 7.37 -39.91
CA SER A 5 -1.09 7.11 -38.52
C SER A 5 -0.50 8.35 -37.86
N LEU A 6 0.36 9.10 -38.56
CA LEU A 6 0.94 10.34 -38.05
C LEU A 6 -0.12 11.43 -37.82
N PHE A 7 -1.09 11.54 -38.73
CA PHE A 7 -2.22 12.45 -38.59
C PHE A 7 -3.06 12.12 -37.34
N LEU A 8 -3.45 10.85 -37.18
CA LEU A 8 -4.21 10.37 -36.02
C LEU A 8 -3.44 10.56 -34.72
N LEU A 9 -2.13 10.32 -34.71
CA LEU A 9 -1.28 10.54 -33.55
C LEU A 9 -1.22 12.03 -33.18
N LYS A 10 -0.99 12.93 -34.16
CA LYS A 10 -1.05 14.39 -33.93
C LYS A 10 -2.40 14.83 -33.38
N LYS A 11 -3.49 14.20 -33.83
CA LYS A 11 -4.83 14.49 -33.35
C LYS A 11 -4.99 14.13 -31.86
N VAL A 12 -4.52 12.96 -31.46
CA VAL A 12 -4.52 12.54 -30.04
C VAL A 12 -3.76 13.53 -29.17
N PHE A 13 -2.56 13.97 -29.58
CA PHE A 13 -1.76 14.92 -28.81
C PHE A 13 -2.27 16.37 -28.83
N LYS A 14 -3.05 16.76 -29.84
CA LYS A 14 -3.66 18.10 -29.91
C LYS A 14 -5.01 18.18 -29.19
N SER A 15 -5.63 17.05 -28.86
CA SER A 15 -6.89 17.05 -28.11
C SER A 15 -6.66 17.61 -26.71
N ARG A 16 -7.24 18.79 -26.45
CA ARG A 16 -7.25 19.41 -25.10
C ARG A 16 -7.83 18.47 -24.06
N LEU A 17 -8.77 17.63 -24.49
CA LEU A 17 -9.50 16.74 -23.62
C LEU A 17 -8.63 15.54 -23.18
N ASN A 18 -7.77 15.02 -24.06
CA ASN A 18 -6.76 14.03 -23.66
C ASN A 18 -5.78 14.58 -22.62
N TRP A 19 -5.39 15.86 -22.74
CA TRP A 19 -4.55 16.52 -21.72
C TRP A 19 -5.26 16.67 -20.38
N ILE A 20 -6.57 16.96 -20.37
CA ILE A 20 -7.37 16.99 -19.13
C ILE A 20 -7.36 15.61 -18.47
N VAL A 21 -7.55 14.54 -19.24
CA VAL A 21 -7.51 13.16 -18.71
C VAL A 21 -6.14 12.83 -18.12
N LEU A 22 -5.05 13.19 -18.79
CA LEU A 22 -3.70 12.98 -18.28
C LEU A 22 -3.43 13.78 -16.98
N LEU A 23 -3.90 15.03 -16.92
CA LEU A 23 -3.77 15.86 -15.72
C LEU A 23 -4.56 15.26 -14.56
N LEU A 24 -5.76 14.73 -14.81
CA LEU A 24 -6.55 14.02 -13.81
C LEU A 24 -5.81 12.78 -13.28
N PHE A 25 -5.17 11.97 -14.15
CA PHE A 25 -4.32 10.86 -13.70
C PHE A 25 -3.18 11.34 -12.81
N ALA A 26 -2.42 12.33 -13.28
CA ALA A 26 -1.30 12.87 -12.52
C ALA A 26 -1.76 13.42 -11.15
N SER A 27 -2.93 14.08 -11.11
CA SER A 27 -3.52 14.59 -9.88
C SER A 27 -3.94 13.47 -8.93
N VAL A 28 -4.63 12.44 -9.40
CA VAL A 28 -5.06 11.31 -8.57
C VAL A 28 -3.83 10.59 -8.01
N LEU A 29 -2.87 10.25 -8.86
CA LEU A 29 -1.64 9.58 -8.43
C LEU A 29 -0.86 10.44 -7.43
N GLY A 30 -0.72 11.74 -7.69
CA GLY A 30 0.00 12.66 -6.80
C GLY A 30 -0.67 12.82 -5.44
N VAL A 31 -1.99 13.01 -5.41
CA VAL A 31 -2.75 13.15 -4.16
C VAL A 31 -2.72 11.84 -3.36
N THR A 32 -2.97 10.70 -3.99
CA THR A 32 -2.92 9.41 -3.29
C THR A 32 -1.52 9.10 -2.78
N PHE A 33 -0.48 9.35 -3.58
CA PHE A 33 0.90 9.17 -3.14
C PHE A 33 1.22 10.04 -1.92
N TYR A 34 0.83 11.32 -1.95
CA TYR A 34 1.04 12.24 -0.83
C TYR A 34 0.35 11.75 0.46
N LEU A 35 -0.92 11.39 0.36
CA LEU A 35 -1.69 10.87 1.50
C LEU A 35 -1.12 9.55 2.02
N ASN A 36 -0.70 8.65 1.12
CA ASN A 36 -0.05 7.40 1.50
C ASN A 36 1.28 7.66 2.21
N SER A 37 2.11 8.58 1.72
CA SER A 37 3.39 8.91 2.35
C SER A 37 3.21 9.48 3.76
N GLN A 38 2.23 10.37 3.95
CA GLN A 38 1.92 10.90 5.27
C GLN A 38 1.43 9.79 6.22
N THR A 39 0.57 8.90 5.73
CA THR A 39 -0.06 7.85 6.54
C THR A 39 0.91 6.71 6.84
N ALA A 40 1.72 6.27 5.86
CA ALA A 40 2.69 5.21 6.01
C ALA A 40 3.69 5.47 7.14
N ASN A 41 4.13 6.72 7.27
CA ASN A 41 5.03 7.12 8.34
C ASN A 41 4.34 7.03 9.72
N SER A 42 3.09 7.48 9.85
CA SER A 42 2.37 7.47 11.12
C SER A 42 1.97 6.07 11.58
N VAL A 43 1.72 5.14 10.64
CA VAL A 43 1.35 3.74 10.97
C VAL A 43 2.53 2.78 11.00
N SER A 44 3.75 3.26 10.76
CA SER A 44 4.98 2.44 10.78
C SER A 44 5.20 1.75 12.14
N LEU A 45 5.91 0.62 12.15
CA LEU A 45 6.24 -0.09 13.39
C LEU A 45 6.99 0.83 14.37
N GLU A 46 7.93 1.64 13.87
CA GLU A 46 8.68 2.62 14.66
C GLU A 46 7.74 3.61 15.36
N SER A 47 6.84 4.26 14.60
CA SER A 47 5.86 5.22 15.14
C SER A 47 4.92 4.57 16.17
N ARG A 48 4.43 3.35 15.88
CA ARG A 48 3.57 2.60 16.80
C ARG A 48 4.30 2.25 18.09
N LEU A 49 5.57 1.83 18.02
CA LEU A 49 6.38 1.53 19.19
C LEU A 49 6.66 2.80 20.01
N GLU A 50 7.02 3.91 19.36
CA GLU A 50 7.24 5.20 20.03
C GLU A 50 6.01 5.65 20.82
N SER A 51 4.83 5.67 20.17
CA SER A 51 3.58 6.03 20.85
C SER A 51 3.29 5.09 22.02
N ARG A 52 3.39 3.76 21.80
CA ARG A 52 3.11 2.75 22.84
C ARG A 52 4.10 2.83 24.00
N ILE A 53 5.37 3.19 23.76
CA ILE A 53 6.37 3.35 24.82
C ILE A 53 6.01 4.56 25.70
N VAL A 54 5.63 5.68 25.09
CA VAL A 54 5.22 6.88 25.83
C VAL A 54 3.96 6.62 26.66
N ASP A 55 2.92 6.05 26.05
CA ASP A 55 1.65 5.82 26.73
C ASP A 55 1.78 4.74 27.83
N ASN A 56 2.48 3.64 27.56
CA ASN A 56 2.74 2.63 28.57
C ASN A 56 3.62 3.17 29.70
N GLY A 57 4.62 4.02 29.40
CA GLY A 57 5.44 4.67 30.41
C GLY A 57 4.62 5.54 31.36
N ARG A 58 3.66 6.32 30.84
CA ARG A 58 2.72 7.10 31.65
C ARG A 58 1.86 6.19 32.55
N ALA A 59 1.27 5.14 31.99
CA ALA A 59 0.45 4.19 32.74
C ALA A 59 1.24 3.45 33.83
N ILE A 60 2.50 3.09 33.56
CA ILE A 60 3.40 2.47 34.54
C ILE A 60 3.66 3.44 35.70
N ASN A 61 3.98 4.71 35.42
CA ASN A 61 4.21 5.72 36.47
C ASN A 61 2.96 5.94 37.33
N GLU A 62 1.77 5.97 36.73
CA GLU A 62 0.50 6.08 37.47
C GLU A 62 0.25 4.84 38.35
N ASN A 63 0.52 3.65 37.83
CA ASN A 63 0.37 2.40 38.58
C ASN A 63 1.41 2.29 39.71
N GLU A 64 2.64 2.76 39.52
CA GLU A 64 3.66 2.88 40.57
C GLU A 64 3.21 3.81 41.70
N ALA A 65 2.65 4.97 41.35
CA ALA A 65 2.14 5.92 42.33
C ALA A 65 0.98 5.32 43.15
N LYS A 66 0.04 4.65 42.48
CA LYS A 66 -1.07 3.94 43.15
C LYS A 66 -0.57 2.83 44.07
N LEU A 67 0.36 2.00 43.59
CA LEU A 67 0.94 0.91 44.38
C LEU A 67 1.68 1.44 45.62
N SER A 68 2.34 2.60 45.50
CA SER A 68 3.04 3.26 46.62
C SER A 68 2.10 3.84 47.68
N GLN A 69 0.83 4.07 47.34
CA GLN A 69 -0.21 4.56 48.27
C GLN A 69 -0.93 3.43 48.99
N MET A 70 -0.74 2.17 48.58
CA MET A 70 -1.32 1.01 49.26
C MET A 70 -0.57 0.73 50.56
N SER A 71 -1.30 0.75 51.68
CA SER A 71 -0.73 0.51 53.01
C SER A 71 -0.45 -0.96 53.29
N ASP A 72 -1.29 -1.87 52.81
CA ASP A 72 -1.15 -3.31 53.03
C ASP A 72 -0.40 -3.99 51.89
N THR A 73 0.93 -4.04 52.04
CA THR A 73 1.84 -4.71 51.10
C THR A 73 1.74 -6.25 51.12
N SER A 74 1.01 -6.83 52.07
CA SER A 74 0.79 -8.28 52.16
C SER A 74 -0.50 -8.75 51.52
N SER A 75 -1.39 -7.82 51.15
CA SER A 75 -2.67 -8.12 50.50
C SER A 75 -2.49 -8.79 49.13
N GLU A 76 -3.42 -9.68 48.77
CA GLU A 76 -3.46 -10.29 47.44
C GLU A 76 -3.55 -9.24 46.33
N GLU A 77 -4.32 -8.17 46.57
CA GLU A 77 -4.47 -7.05 45.63
C GLU A 77 -3.13 -6.34 45.38
N TYR A 78 -2.35 -6.05 46.43
CA TYR A 78 -1.03 -5.46 46.28
C TYR A 78 -0.08 -6.37 45.49
N GLN A 79 -0.05 -7.66 45.82
CA GLN A 79 0.83 -8.63 45.13
C GLN A 79 0.44 -8.79 43.66
N PHE A 80 -0.86 -8.82 43.35
CA PHE A 80 -1.35 -8.84 41.98
C PHE A 80 -0.96 -7.56 41.21
N ALA A 81 -1.20 -6.38 41.80
CA ALA A 81 -0.86 -5.10 41.20
C ALA A 81 0.65 -4.96 40.95
N LYS A 82 1.48 -5.41 41.90
CA LYS A 82 2.94 -5.44 41.78
C LYS A 82 3.41 -6.36 40.65
N ASN A 83 2.91 -7.61 40.61
CA ASN A 83 3.28 -8.57 39.57
C ASN A 83 2.87 -8.08 38.17
N ASN A 84 1.68 -7.48 38.05
CA ASN A 84 1.21 -6.88 36.82
C ASN A 84 2.07 -5.67 36.40
N LEU A 85 2.49 -4.84 37.35
CA LEU A 85 3.40 -3.72 37.10
C LEU A 85 4.77 -4.19 36.60
N ASP A 86 5.34 -5.23 37.23
CA ASP A 86 6.61 -5.81 36.79
C ASP A 86 6.52 -6.40 35.38
N LEU A 87 5.41 -7.06 35.04
CA LEU A 87 5.13 -7.53 33.69
C LEU A 87 5.07 -6.35 32.69
N GLN A 88 4.37 -5.27 33.03
CA GLN A 88 4.28 -4.08 32.18
C GLN A 88 5.65 -3.44 31.92
N LYS A 89 6.50 -3.34 32.95
CA LYS A 89 7.88 -2.84 32.83
C LYS A 89 8.72 -3.71 31.90
N ASN A 90 8.62 -5.03 32.04
CA ASN A 90 9.34 -5.96 31.16
C ASN A 90 8.90 -5.82 29.69
N LEU A 91 7.60 -5.70 29.44
CA LEU A 91 7.06 -5.44 28.10
C LEU A 91 7.52 -4.08 27.54
N LEU A 92 7.61 -3.05 28.38
CA LEU A 92 8.10 -1.73 27.98
C LEU A 92 9.58 -1.81 27.56
N THR A 93 10.44 -2.43 28.38
CA THR A 93 11.86 -2.64 28.08
C THR A 93 12.04 -3.35 26.74
N ARG A 94 11.26 -4.41 26.50
CA ARG A 94 11.32 -5.15 25.23
C ARG A 94 10.92 -4.29 24.03
N LYS A 95 9.85 -3.49 24.13
CA LYS A 95 9.47 -2.55 23.06
C LYS A 95 10.55 -1.51 22.78
N THR A 96 11.20 -1.00 23.83
CA THR A 96 12.32 -0.05 23.71
C THR A 96 13.53 -0.70 23.04
N GLU A 97 13.83 -1.96 23.35
CA GLU A 97 14.86 -2.74 22.67
C GLU A 97 14.55 -2.89 21.18
N ILE A 98 13.33 -3.31 20.82
CA ILE A 98 12.90 -3.44 19.42
C ILE A 98 13.06 -2.09 18.70
N LEU A 99 12.57 -0.99 19.28
CA LEU A 99 12.71 0.34 18.68
C LEU A 99 14.18 0.76 18.50
N THR A 100 15.05 0.40 19.44
CA THR A 100 16.49 0.71 19.35
C THR A 100 17.13 -0.05 18.20
N LEU A 101 16.86 -1.36 18.09
CA LEU A 101 17.33 -2.20 16.98
C LEU A 101 16.84 -1.67 15.62
N LEU A 102 15.58 -1.23 15.54
CA LEU A 102 15.05 -0.58 14.34
C LEU A 102 15.85 0.68 13.99
N LYS A 103 16.07 1.60 14.95
CA LYS A 103 16.84 2.83 14.70
C LYS A 103 18.30 2.59 14.32
N GLU A 104 18.89 1.49 14.78
CA GLU A 104 20.24 1.04 14.43
C GLU A 104 20.33 0.33 13.06
N GLY A 105 19.19 0.08 12.39
CA GLY A 105 19.14 -0.67 11.13
C GLY A 105 19.30 -2.18 11.29
N ARG A 106 19.16 -2.69 12.52
CA ARG A 106 19.27 -4.10 12.89
C ARG A 106 17.93 -4.81 12.75
N TRP A 107 17.40 -4.77 11.52
CA TRP A 107 16.03 -5.17 11.18
C TRP A 107 15.71 -6.63 11.54
N LYS A 108 16.62 -7.55 11.20
CA LYS A 108 16.48 -8.98 11.50
C LYS A 108 16.24 -9.26 12.98
N GLU A 109 17.07 -8.67 13.85
CA GLU A 109 16.92 -8.86 15.30
C GLU A 109 15.63 -8.22 15.83
N ALA A 110 15.29 -7.01 15.36
CA ALA A 110 14.05 -6.35 15.73
C ALA A 110 12.81 -7.18 15.36
N TYR A 111 12.76 -7.71 14.13
CA TYR A 111 11.60 -8.50 13.67
C TYR A 111 11.53 -9.88 14.29
N TYR A 112 12.67 -10.47 14.65
CA TYR A 112 12.66 -11.71 15.42
C TYR A 112 11.99 -11.49 16.79
N LEU A 113 12.35 -10.41 17.49
CA LEU A 113 11.72 -10.07 18.77
C LEU A 113 10.24 -9.71 18.60
N GLN A 114 9.88 -8.96 17.56
CA GLN A 114 8.50 -8.60 17.26
C GLN A 114 7.65 -9.84 16.91
N TRP A 115 8.16 -10.75 16.08
CA TRP A 115 7.47 -12.00 15.73
C TRP A 115 7.16 -12.83 16.97
N GLN A 116 8.12 -12.97 17.90
CA GLN A 116 7.88 -13.68 19.15
C GLN A 116 6.77 -13.06 20.01
N ASP A 117 6.63 -11.73 19.99
CA ASP A 117 5.53 -11.06 20.70
C ASP A 117 4.19 -11.29 20.00
N GLU A 118 4.17 -11.25 18.66
CA GLU A 118 2.96 -11.57 17.89
C GLU A 118 2.57 -13.06 17.94
N GLU A 119 3.53 -13.97 18.09
CA GLU A 119 3.26 -15.40 18.29
C GLU A 119 2.47 -15.62 19.59
N LYS A 120 2.88 -14.98 20.69
CA LYS A 120 2.16 -15.03 21.97
C LYS A 120 0.76 -14.42 21.86
N ASN A 121 0.64 -13.29 21.16
CA ASN A 121 -0.66 -12.67 20.92
C ASN A 121 -1.56 -13.61 20.10
N TYR A 122 -1.00 -14.26 19.08
CA TYR A 122 -1.73 -15.21 18.26
C TYR A 122 -2.21 -16.39 19.09
N GLU A 123 -1.34 -17.02 19.89
CA GLU A 123 -1.72 -18.15 20.75
C GLU A 123 -2.85 -17.77 21.72
N PHE A 124 -2.79 -16.58 22.31
CA PHE A 124 -3.84 -16.07 23.18
C PHE A 124 -5.17 -15.90 22.43
N VAL A 125 -5.15 -15.19 21.30
CA VAL A 125 -6.35 -14.84 20.52
C VAL A 125 -6.94 -16.05 19.78
N SER A 126 -6.11 -16.97 19.29
CA SER A 126 -6.57 -18.17 18.59
C SER A 126 -7.36 -19.09 19.50
N ASN A 127 -6.89 -19.23 20.75
CA ASN A 127 -7.49 -20.06 21.78
C ASN A 127 -8.70 -19.42 22.46
N ASP A 128 -8.91 -18.11 22.31
CA ASP A 128 -10.11 -17.43 22.79
C ASP A 128 -11.33 -17.81 21.93
N PRO A 129 -12.35 -18.48 22.50
CA PRO A 129 -13.56 -18.85 21.76
C PRO A 129 -14.46 -17.64 21.44
N THR A 130 -14.27 -16.50 22.12
CA THR A 130 -15.05 -15.27 21.93
C THR A 130 -14.40 -14.31 20.94
N ALA A 131 -13.13 -14.52 20.58
CA ALA A 131 -12.43 -13.71 19.60
C ALA A 131 -13.07 -13.83 18.21
N SER A 132 -13.36 -12.70 17.59
CA SER A 132 -13.93 -12.66 16.24
C SER A 132 -12.95 -13.21 15.20
N SER A 133 -13.47 -13.75 14.10
CA SER A 133 -12.65 -14.24 12.99
C SER A 133 -11.74 -13.14 12.43
N GLY A 134 -12.24 -11.89 12.35
CA GLY A 134 -11.44 -10.73 11.92
C GLY A 134 -10.25 -10.46 12.83
N LEU A 135 -10.42 -10.56 14.15
CA LEU A 135 -9.33 -10.40 15.11
C LEU A 135 -8.30 -11.53 14.99
N LYS A 136 -8.77 -12.78 14.87
CA LYS A 136 -7.89 -13.96 14.66
C LYS A 136 -7.04 -13.81 13.40
N MET A 137 -7.66 -13.42 12.28
CA MET A 137 -6.94 -13.17 11.02
C MET A 137 -5.96 -12.00 11.14
N GLY A 138 -6.34 -10.92 11.82
CA GLY A 138 -5.46 -9.75 12.00
C GLY A 138 -4.18 -10.07 12.77
N VAL A 139 -4.30 -10.82 13.87
CA VAL A 139 -3.13 -11.22 14.68
C VAL A 139 -2.29 -12.28 13.95
N ASP A 140 -2.94 -13.23 13.25
CA ASP A 140 -2.24 -14.20 12.41
C ASP A 140 -1.43 -13.52 11.29
N ARG A 141 -2.01 -12.48 10.67
CA ARG A 141 -1.34 -11.68 9.65
C ARG A 141 -0.07 -11.01 10.18
N GLU A 142 -0.16 -10.26 11.28
CA GLU A 142 1.01 -9.57 11.84
C GLU A 142 2.11 -10.58 12.19
N ARG A 143 1.75 -11.70 12.83
CA ARG A 143 2.66 -12.81 13.11
C ARG A 143 3.39 -13.29 11.85
N LYS A 144 2.64 -13.65 10.80
CA LYS A 144 3.19 -14.16 9.55
C LYS A 144 4.04 -13.14 8.80
N ILE A 145 3.67 -11.85 8.85
CA ILE A 145 4.47 -10.76 8.28
C ILE A 145 5.85 -10.70 8.93
N TYR A 146 5.94 -10.62 10.26
CA TYR A 146 7.27 -10.55 10.91
C TYR A 146 8.04 -11.86 10.82
N GLN A 147 7.35 -13.01 10.77
CA GLN A 147 7.96 -14.31 10.49
C GLN A 147 8.62 -14.33 9.11
N ALA A 148 8.02 -13.71 8.10
CA ALA A 148 8.58 -13.62 6.75
C ALA A 148 9.62 -12.49 6.62
N LEU A 149 9.49 -11.40 7.37
CA LEU A 149 10.42 -10.26 7.32
C LEU A 149 11.76 -10.52 8.03
N TYR A 150 11.78 -11.26 9.15
CA TYR A 150 13.02 -11.46 9.91
C TYR A 150 14.16 -12.07 9.07
N PRO A 151 13.97 -13.07 8.18
CA PRO A 151 15.07 -13.60 7.39
C PRO A 151 15.54 -12.63 6.30
N LEU A 152 14.66 -11.74 5.82
CA LEU A 152 14.96 -10.81 4.72
C LEU A 152 15.87 -9.66 5.17
N ASN A 153 15.80 -9.26 6.44
CA ASN A 153 16.61 -8.17 7.02
C ASN A 153 16.45 -6.82 6.28
N ILE A 154 15.21 -6.45 5.98
CA ILE A 154 14.86 -5.27 5.17
C ILE A 154 13.93 -4.36 5.94
N LYS A 155 13.96 -3.05 5.68
CA LYS A 155 13.05 -2.15 6.41
C LYS A 155 11.59 -2.44 6.07
N ALA A 156 10.84 -2.84 7.08
CA ALA A 156 9.39 -3.03 7.01
C ALA A 156 8.70 -1.71 6.64
N HIS A 157 7.73 -1.82 5.75
CA HIS A 157 6.84 -0.75 5.35
C HIS A 157 5.41 -1.27 5.21
N THR A 158 4.46 -0.36 5.19
CA THR A 158 3.05 -0.74 5.06
C THR A 158 2.69 -0.94 3.59
N LEU A 159 2.06 -2.06 3.30
CA LEU A 159 1.49 -2.36 1.98
C LEU A 159 0.11 -1.73 1.78
N GLU A 160 -0.56 -1.35 2.87
CA GLU A 160 -1.87 -0.68 2.80
C GLU A 160 -1.75 0.75 2.28
N PHE A 161 -0.60 1.39 2.55
CA PHE A 161 -0.26 2.72 2.07
C PHE A 161 1.02 2.63 1.24
N PRO A 162 0.94 2.10 0.01
CA PRO A 162 2.09 1.84 -0.84
C PRO A 162 2.83 3.15 -1.10
N THR A 163 4.16 3.11 -0.96
CA THR A 163 5.02 4.29 -1.15
C THR A 163 6.29 3.97 -1.93
N HIS A 164 6.78 2.73 -1.89
CA HIS A 164 7.92 2.31 -2.71
C HIS A 164 7.54 2.10 -4.16
N GLY A 165 8.54 2.14 -5.05
CA GLY A 165 8.34 2.00 -6.48
C GLY A 165 7.57 0.73 -6.87
N ILE A 166 7.97 -0.43 -6.35
CA ILE A 166 7.29 -1.71 -6.62
C ILE A 166 5.86 -1.71 -6.08
N ASP A 167 5.66 -1.33 -4.81
CA ASP A 167 4.33 -1.32 -4.18
C ASP A 167 3.35 -0.41 -4.94
N GLN A 168 3.86 0.72 -5.44
CA GLN A 168 3.13 1.68 -6.24
C GLN A 168 2.68 1.08 -7.58
N ILE A 169 3.53 0.30 -8.25
CA ILE A 169 3.14 -0.46 -9.45
C ILE A 169 2.03 -1.45 -9.09
N VAL A 170 2.21 -2.26 -8.05
CA VAL A 170 1.23 -3.29 -7.66
C VAL A 170 -0.13 -2.64 -7.39
N TRP A 171 -0.15 -1.55 -6.63
CA TRP A 171 -1.37 -0.80 -6.34
C TRP A 171 -2.02 -0.20 -7.59
N ILE A 172 -1.24 0.34 -8.53
CA ILE A 172 -1.77 0.81 -9.81
C ILE A 172 -2.44 -0.33 -10.57
N LEU A 173 -1.79 -1.49 -10.66
CA LEU A 173 -2.31 -2.65 -11.38
C LEU A 173 -3.58 -3.19 -10.73
N GLU A 174 -3.68 -3.15 -9.40
CA GLU A 174 -4.83 -3.66 -8.64
C GLU A 174 -6.01 -2.70 -8.63
N VAL A 175 -5.77 -1.39 -8.46
CA VAL A 175 -6.82 -0.41 -8.19
C VAL A 175 -7.06 0.51 -9.38
N ILE A 176 -6.01 1.14 -9.91
CA ILE A 176 -6.13 2.20 -10.92
C ILE A 176 -6.42 1.65 -12.31
N ILE A 177 -5.75 0.57 -12.70
CA ILE A 177 -5.90 -0.03 -14.04
C ILE A 177 -7.31 -0.58 -14.26
N PRO A 178 -7.90 -1.37 -13.35
CA PRO A 178 -9.24 -1.93 -13.58
C PRO A 178 -10.37 -0.89 -13.55
N SER A 179 -10.12 0.29 -12.97
CA SER A 179 -11.14 1.33 -12.77
C SER A 179 -10.89 2.56 -13.65
N LEU A 180 -10.13 3.53 -13.16
CA LEU A 180 -9.92 4.84 -13.77
C LEU A 180 -9.30 4.74 -15.17
N PHE A 181 -8.33 3.85 -15.35
CA PHE A 181 -7.66 3.62 -16.63
C PHE A 181 -8.60 3.08 -17.71
N VAL A 182 -9.46 2.12 -17.38
CA VAL A 182 -10.46 1.59 -18.31
C VAL A 182 -11.43 2.68 -18.76
N VAL A 183 -11.99 3.45 -17.82
CA VAL A 183 -12.92 4.55 -18.14
C VAL A 183 -12.26 5.59 -19.03
N ALA A 184 -11.03 5.99 -18.68
CA ALA A 184 -10.27 6.95 -19.45
C ALA A 184 -9.97 6.45 -20.87
N ILE A 185 -9.58 5.19 -21.03
CA ILE A 185 -9.30 4.61 -22.35
C ILE A 185 -10.56 4.53 -23.20
N ILE A 186 -11.68 4.06 -22.64
CA ILE A 186 -12.95 4.01 -23.37
C ILE A 186 -13.25 5.39 -23.95
N PHE A 187 -13.11 6.42 -23.14
CA PHE A 187 -13.37 7.78 -23.53
C PHE A 187 -12.37 8.31 -24.58
N MET A 188 -11.06 8.13 -24.37
CA MET A 188 -10.03 8.59 -25.31
C MET A 188 -10.10 7.85 -26.66
N LEU A 189 -10.35 6.53 -26.65
CA LEU A 189 -10.58 5.76 -27.86
C LEU A 189 -11.88 6.19 -28.55
N THR A 190 -12.95 6.48 -27.79
CA THR A 190 -14.19 7.00 -28.36
C THR A 190 -13.91 8.32 -29.11
N GLN A 191 -13.10 9.23 -28.57
CA GLN A 191 -12.71 10.43 -29.32
C GLN A 191 -11.93 10.09 -30.60
N LEU A 192 -10.94 9.20 -30.51
CA LEU A 192 -10.14 8.79 -31.66
C LEU A 192 -11.00 8.20 -32.79
N PHE A 193 -11.97 7.35 -32.46
CA PHE A 193 -12.79 6.64 -33.44
C PHE A 193 -14.08 7.37 -33.85
N ALA A 194 -14.73 8.09 -32.94
CA ALA A 194 -16.05 8.68 -33.17
C ALA A 194 -15.99 10.11 -33.70
N GLU A 195 -14.90 10.86 -33.47
CA GLU A 195 -14.80 12.26 -33.91
C GLU A 195 -14.76 12.42 -35.44
N ARG A 196 -14.64 11.33 -36.21
CA ARG A 196 -14.85 11.35 -37.67
C ARG A 196 -16.32 11.52 -38.07
N TYR A 197 -17.25 11.19 -37.17
CA TYR A 197 -18.69 11.31 -37.39
C TYR A 197 -19.13 12.67 -36.87
N GLN A 198 -19.23 13.64 -37.77
CA GLN A 198 -19.70 14.98 -37.45
C GLN A 198 -20.88 15.33 -38.35
N ASN A 199 -21.92 15.94 -37.77
CA ASN A 199 -23.10 16.37 -38.51
C ASN A 199 -23.73 15.26 -39.37
N HIS A 200 -23.81 14.03 -38.82
CA HIS A 200 -24.33 12.83 -39.52
C HIS A 200 -23.52 12.37 -40.73
N LEU A 201 -22.31 12.92 -40.92
CA LEU A 201 -21.41 12.57 -42.01
C LEU A 201 -20.16 11.87 -41.48
N ASP A 202 -19.77 10.80 -42.16
CA ASP A 202 -18.49 10.15 -41.93
C ASP A 202 -17.40 10.84 -42.77
N THR A 203 -16.66 11.72 -42.12
CA THR A 203 -15.54 12.46 -42.74
C THR A 203 -14.42 11.54 -43.22
N ALA A 204 -14.40 10.25 -42.85
CA ALA A 204 -13.43 9.31 -43.37
C ALA A 204 -13.48 9.17 -44.90
N HIS A 205 -14.65 9.41 -45.52
CA HIS A 205 -14.83 9.37 -46.97
C HIS A 205 -14.12 10.51 -47.71
N LEU A 206 -13.73 11.57 -47.00
CA LEU A 206 -13.00 12.71 -47.56
C LEU A 206 -11.50 12.44 -47.69
N TYR A 207 -10.97 11.42 -47.00
CA TYR A 207 -9.56 11.08 -47.12
C TYR A 207 -9.32 10.22 -48.36
N PRO A 208 -8.24 10.45 -49.12
CA PRO A 208 -7.87 9.66 -50.30
C PRO A 208 -7.23 8.32 -49.89
N VAL A 209 -7.85 7.59 -48.96
CA VAL A 209 -7.36 6.30 -48.45
C VAL A 209 -8.49 5.29 -48.33
N SER A 210 -8.16 4.00 -48.47
CA SER A 210 -9.18 2.95 -48.33
C SER A 210 -9.72 2.88 -46.90
N LYS A 211 -10.99 2.47 -46.77
CA LYS A 211 -11.65 2.27 -45.46
C LYS A 211 -10.89 1.29 -44.57
N VAL A 212 -10.36 0.21 -45.16
CA VAL A 212 -9.57 -0.81 -44.45
C VAL A 212 -8.25 -0.24 -43.95
N THR A 213 -7.54 0.52 -44.80
CA THR A 213 -6.27 1.17 -44.42
C THR A 213 -6.49 2.16 -43.28
N PHE A 214 -7.58 2.93 -43.32
CA PHE A 214 -7.93 3.84 -42.23
C PHE A 214 -8.23 3.07 -40.94
N ALA A 215 -9.08 2.04 -41.00
CA ALA A 215 -9.44 1.23 -39.83
C ALA A 215 -8.21 0.58 -39.17
N MET A 216 -7.33 -0.04 -39.95
CA MET A 216 -6.08 -0.62 -39.45
C MET A 216 -5.14 0.43 -38.85
N SER A 217 -5.06 1.61 -39.46
CA SER A 217 -4.24 2.71 -38.94
C SER A 217 -4.79 3.24 -37.61
N SER A 218 -6.11 3.38 -37.48
CA SER A 218 -6.77 3.82 -36.25
C SER A 218 -6.63 2.79 -35.13
N LEU A 219 -6.75 1.49 -35.42
CA LEU A 219 -6.49 0.43 -34.46
C LEU A 219 -5.04 0.46 -33.98
N GLY A 220 -4.07 0.54 -34.90
CA GLY A 220 -2.65 0.60 -34.54
C GLY A 220 -2.31 1.82 -33.68
N VAL A 221 -2.85 3.00 -34.01
CA VAL A 221 -2.65 4.22 -33.21
C VAL A 221 -3.34 4.10 -31.85
N GLY A 222 -4.55 3.53 -31.79
CA GLY A 222 -5.28 3.32 -30.54
C GLY A 222 -4.53 2.37 -29.58
N VAL A 223 -4.09 1.22 -30.08
CA VAL A 223 -3.30 0.25 -29.29
C VAL A 223 -1.99 0.88 -28.85
N GLY A 224 -1.23 1.49 -29.77
CA GLY A 224 0.04 2.12 -29.43
C GLY A 224 -0.11 3.24 -28.39
N TYR A 225 -1.16 4.04 -28.50
CA TYR A 225 -1.46 5.08 -27.53
C TYR A 225 -1.74 4.51 -26.13
N VAL A 226 -2.61 3.50 -26.05
CA VAL A 226 -2.94 2.82 -24.79
C VAL A 226 -1.70 2.20 -24.16
N THR A 227 -0.86 1.52 -24.95
CA THR A 227 0.38 0.91 -24.45
C THR A 227 1.36 1.95 -23.91
N VAL A 228 1.57 3.06 -24.62
CA VAL A 228 2.45 4.13 -24.15
C VAL A 228 1.91 4.78 -22.88
N LEU A 229 0.60 4.99 -22.79
CA LEU A 229 -0.04 5.59 -21.62
C LEU A 229 0.04 4.65 -20.41
N PHE A 230 -0.18 3.34 -20.61
CA PHE A 230 0.00 2.31 -19.59
C PHE A 230 1.44 2.33 -19.03
N ILE A 231 2.42 2.21 -19.92
CA ILE A 231 3.84 2.21 -19.54
C ILE A 231 4.23 3.53 -18.88
N GLY A 232 3.71 4.65 -19.38
CA GLY A 232 3.96 5.98 -18.82
C GLY A 232 3.44 6.13 -17.40
N ILE A 233 2.21 5.66 -17.11
CA ILE A 233 1.64 5.70 -15.77
C ILE A 233 2.42 4.81 -14.80
N CYS A 234 2.67 3.55 -15.18
CA CYS A 234 3.42 2.61 -14.35
C CYS A 234 4.84 3.11 -14.11
N GLY A 235 5.53 3.57 -15.16
CA GLY A 235 6.88 4.10 -15.08
C GLY A 235 6.98 5.38 -14.26
N PHE A 236 6.04 6.31 -14.42
CA PHE A 236 6.00 7.53 -13.61
C PHE A 236 5.81 7.22 -12.12
N SER A 237 4.83 6.39 -11.79
CA SER A 237 4.54 6.03 -10.40
C SER A 237 5.68 5.26 -9.75
N PHE A 238 6.28 4.31 -10.48
CA PHE A 238 7.49 3.62 -10.06
C PHE A 238 8.64 4.57 -9.76
N LEU A 239 8.89 5.54 -10.65
CA LEU A 239 9.95 6.54 -10.46
C LEU A 239 9.68 7.41 -9.23
N VAL A 240 8.45 7.91 -9.06
CA VAL A 240 8.08 8.75 -7.90
C VAL A 240 8.28 7.97 -6.60
N GLY A 241 7.76 6.74 -6.50
CA GLY A 241 7.95 5.91 -5.31
C GLY A 241 9.41 5.55 -5.05
N SER A 242 10.15 5.21 -6.11
CA SER A 242 11.57 4.86 -6.01
C SER A 242 12.44 6.02 -5.54
N LEU A 243 12.17 7.24 -6.01
CA LEU A 243 12.95 8.43 -5.66
C LEU A 243 12.68 8.93 -4.25
N ILE A 244 11.46 8.75 -3.75
CA ILE A 244 11.03 9.32 -2.45
C ILE A 244 11.18 8.29 -1.32
N SER A 245 10.76 7.05 -1.55
CA SER A 245 10.70 6.01 -0.51
C SER A 245 11.66 4.87 -0.77
N GLY A 246 12.23 4.77 -1.98
CA GLY A 246 13.12 3.70 -2.39
C GLY A 246 12.41 2.68 -3.28
N PHE A 247 13.21 1.79 -3.87
CA PHE A 247 12.76 0.87 -4.92
C PHE A 247 11.65 -0.10 -4.45
N GLY A 248 11.72 -0.54 -3.19
CA GLY A 248 10.94 -1.67 -2.68
C GLY A 248 11.62 -3.00 -2.97
N GLN A 249 10.97 -4.11 -2.61
CA GLN A 249 11.47 -5.45 -2.91
C GLN A 249 10.37 -6.36 -3.45
N LEU A 250 10.73 -7.21 -4.41
CA LEU A 250 9.79 -8.20 -4.96
C LEU A 250 9.49 -9.32 -3.96
N ASP A 251 10.46 -9.67 -3.12
CA ASP A 251 10.32 -10.71 -2.09
C ASP A 251 9.68 -10.17 -0.80
N TYR A 252 9.12 -8.94 -0.83
CA TYR A 252 8.44 -8.38 0.33
C TYR A 252 7.17 -9.19 0.63
N PRO A 253 6.90 -9.56 1.90
CA PRO A 253 5.80 -10.46 2.21
C PRO A 253 4.44 -9.81 1.98
N TYR A 254 3.72 -10.25 0.96
CA TYR A 254 2.38 -9.76 0.64
C TYR A 254 1.30 -10.65 1.27
N PRO A 255 0.44 -10.13 2.18
CA PRO A 255 -0.64 -10.90 2.75
C PRO A 255 -1.75 -11.14 1.73
N ILE A 256 -2.09 -12.41 1.50
CA ILE A 256 -3.20 -12.85 0.65
C ILE A 256 -4.31 -13.37 1.56
N TYR A 257 -5.50 -12.79 1.42
CA TYR A 257 -6.65 -13.11 2.25
C TYR A 257 -7.57 -14.11 1.55
N SER A 258 -7.83 -15.24 2.19
CA SER A 258 -8.91 -16.15 1.79
C SER A 258 -10.13 -15.87 2.66
N LEU A 259 -11.11 -15.16 2.09
CA LEU A 259 -12.38 -14.89 2.78
C LEU A 259 -13.20 -16.18 3.00
N VAL A 260 -13.03 -17.17 2.12
CA VAL A 260 -13.73 -18.47 2.20
C VAL A 260 -13.17 -19.31 3.34
N ASN A 261 -11.84 -19.38 3.47
CA ASN A 261 -11.19 -20.20 4.49
C ASN A 261 -10.93 -19.43 5.80
N GLN A 262 -11.13 -18.11 5.80
CA GLN A 262 -10.76 -17.21 6.90
C GLN A 262 -9.28 -17.33 7.27
N GLU A 263 -8.44 -17.41 6.25
CA GLU A 263 -7.00 -17.63 6.38
C GLU A 263 -6.22 -16.50 5.72
N VAL A 264 -5.04 -16.22 6.29
CA VAL A 264 -4.05 -15.32 5.71
C VAL A 264 -2.84 -16.15 5.29
N THR A 265 -2.42 -16.02 4.04
CA THR A 265 -1.14 -16.57 3.56
C THR A 265 -0.20 -15.43 3.18
N ILE A 266 1.10 -15.71 3.12
CA ILE A 266 2.11 -14.77 2.65
C ILE A 266 2.56 -15.23 1.27
N GLY A 267 2.44 -14.35 0.28
CA GLY A 267 2.99 -14.50 -1.06
C GLY A 267 4.34 -13.81 -1.20
#